data_AF-A0A5C5RJW6-F1
#
_entry.id   AF-A0A5C5RJW6-F1
#
_cell.length_a   1.000
_cell.length_b   1.000
_cell.length_c   1.000
_cell.angle_alpha   90.00
_cell.angle_beta   90.00
_cell.angle_gamma   90.00
#
_symmetry.space_group_name_H-M   'P 1'
#
loop_
_entity.id
_entity.type
_entity.pdbx_description
1 polymer ?
#
loop_
_entity_poly.entity_id
_entity_poly.type
_entity_poly.pdbx_seq_one_letter_code
_entity_poly.pdbx_strand_id
1 'polypeptide(L)'
;SEYAPDERRGFFASILDTGSYIGFALGAAVVSAIQLGLGPEAVLGGAWRIPFLVAGPLGAVAVYFRTKIEESPAFQAQLDAQEKAGTDRPADAPSSTADLVRTHWRPILIAIMLVAAANTSSYALTSYMPTYLTDSLGYDAVHGTLLTIPVLLVTAACIPLAGRLSDRIGRRPVLWIGSASAVVLSVPAFLLLAHGAIWSTLAGLTLVAVPVIFYISNLASALPALFPTAA
;
A
#
# COMPACT_ATOMS: atom_id res chain seq x y z
N SER A 1 9.96 -0.38 9.30
CA SER A 1 9.70 0.38 10.53
C SER A 1 10.60 -0.16 11.63
N GLU A 2 11.63 0.62 11.96
CA GLU A 2 12.69 0.36 12.94
C GLU A 2 12.29 0.81 14.36
N TYR A 3 11.07 1.35 14.48
CA TYR A 3 10.52 2.05 15.65
C TYR A 3 9.52 1.24 16.50
N ALA A 4 9.21 0.00 16.12
CA ALA A 4 8.17 -0.78 16.79
C ALA A 4 8.78 -1.99 17.52
N PRO A 5 8.40 -2.27 18.78
CA PRO A 5 8.72 -3.53 19.43
C PRO A 5 8.24 -4.69 18.55
N ASP A 6 9.00 -5.79 18.49
CA ASP A 6 8.89 -6.86 17.48
C ASP A 6 7.47 -7.41 17.26
N GLU A 7 6.58 -7.29 18.25
CA GLU A 7 5.17 -7.72 18.20
C GLU A 7 4.19 -6.74 17.53
N ARG A 8 4.58 -5.50 17.16
CA ARG A 8 3.66 -4.49 16.59
C ARG A 8 4.09 -3.91 15.24
N ARG A 9 5.13 -4.46 14.61
CA ARG A 9 5.64 -4.00 13.31
C ARG A 9 4.58 -4.05 12.20
N GLY A 10 3.75 -5.09 12.16
CA GLY A 10 2.66 -5.22 11.19
C GLY A 10 1.63 -4.09 11.31
N PHE A 11 1.21 -3.77 12.54
CA PHE A 11 0.28 -2.69 12.82
C PHE A 11 0.81 -1.29 12.41
N PHE A 12 2.04 -0.94 12.77
CA PHE A 12 2.58 0.39 12.43
C PHE A 12 2.82 0.59 10.93
N ALA A 13 3.29 -0.46 10.24
CA ALA A 13 3.45 -0.38 8.80
C ALA A 13 2.08 -0.34 8.08
N SER A 14 1.09 -1.09 8.58
CA SER A 14 -0.28 -1.03 8.05
C SER A 14 -0.93 0.36 8.23
N ILE A 15 -0.55 1.13 9.25
CA ILE A 15 -0.96 2.54 9.42
C ILE A 15 -0.38 3.42 8.31
N LEU A 16 0.85 3.18 7.89
CA LEU A 16 1.47 3.92 6.79
C LEU A 16 0.73 3.65 5.47
N ASP A 17 0.42 2.38 5.20
CA ASP A 17 -0.35 1.99 4.02
C ASP A 17 -1.78 2.54 4.06
N THR A 18 -2.43 2.51 5.22
CA THR A 18 -3.73 3.14 5.46
C THR A 18 -3.73 4.60 5.04
N GLY A 19 -2.68 5.35 5.42
CA GLY A 19 -2.49 6.75 5.00
C GLY A 19 -2.40 6.91 3.48
N SER A 20 -1.70 6.01 2.80
CA SER A 20 -1.60 6.00 1.33
C SER A 20 -2.96 5.80 0.67
N TYR A 21 -3.77 4.85 1.14
CA TYR A 21 -5.12 4.60 0.59
C TYR A 21 -6.09 5.75 0.85
N ILE A 22 -6.03 6.39 2.03
CA ILE A 22 -6.79 7.60 2.32
C ILE A 22 -6.35 8.73 1.37
N GLY A 23 -5.04 8.87 1.12
CA GLY A 23 -4.51 9.82 0.15
C GLY A 23 -5.03 9.58 -1.27
N PHE A 24 -5.07 8.33 -1.72
CA PHE A 24 -5.68 7.96 -3.00
C PHE A 24 -7.17 8.31 -3.05
N ALA A 25 -7.92 7.99 -2.00
CA ALA A 25 -9.35 8.31 -1.91
C ALA A 25 -9.59 9.82 -1.95
N LEU A 26 -8.80 10.62 -1.24
CA LEU A 26 -8.88 12.08 -1.26
C LEU A 26 -8.50 12.65 -2.64
N GLY A 27 -7.45 12.13 -3.27
CA GLY A 27 -7.06 12.53 -4.63
C GLY A 27 -8.17 12.26 -5.65
N ALA A 28 -8.74 11.05 -5.60
CA ALA A 28 -9.88 10.66 -6.42
C ALA A 28 -11.12 11.55 -6.16
N ALA A 29 -11.39 11.91 -4.89
CA ALA A 29 -12.48 12.81 -4.53
C ALA A 29 -12.28 14.23 -5.09
N VAL A 30 -11.07 14.79 -4.99
CA VAL A 30 -10.74 16.12 -5.54
C VAL A 30 -10.92 16.13 -7.05
N VAL A 31 -10.41 15.11 -7.76
CA VAL A 31 -10.57 14.98 -9.21
C VAL A 31 -12.04 14.84 -9.58
N SER A 32 -12.80 14.02 -8.86
CA SER A 32 -14.24 13.85 -9.08
C SER A 32 -15.00 15.16 -8.87
N ALA A 33 -14.67 15.93 -7.83
CA ALA A 33 -15.28 17.23 -7.57
C ALA A 33 -15.01 18.25 -8.68
N ILE A 34 -13.79 18.25 -9.24
CA ILE A 34 -13.42 19.09 -10.38
C ILE A 34 -14.21 18.68 -11.64
N GLN A 35 -14.29 17.38 -11.92
CA GLN A 35 -15.04 16.88 -13.09
C GLN A 35 -16.53 17.19 -12.99
N LEU A 36 -17.14 17.08 -11.80
CA LEU A 36 -18.55 17.44 -11.57
C LEU A 36 -18.80 18.95 -11.64
N GLY A 37 -17.88 19.76 -11.11
CA GLY A 37 -18.09 21.21 -11.01
C GLY A 37 -17.75 21.99 -12.29
N LEU A 38 -16.67 21.60 -12.98
CA LEU A 38 -16.15 22.31 -14.15
C LEU A 38 -16.42 21.57 -15.47
N GLY A 39 -16.85 20.31 -15.40
CA GLY A 39 -17.09 19.47 -16.56
C GLY A 39 -15.80 18.87 -17.15
N PRO A 40 -15.92 17.79 -17.94
CA PRO A 40 -14.77 17.10 -18.53
C PRO A 40 -13.98 17.99 -19.52
N GLU A 41 -14.64 18.91 -20.21
CA GLU A 41 -13.99 19.84 -21.15
C GLU A 41 -13.02 20.80 -20.45
N ALA A 42 -13.36 21.28 -19.26
CA ALA A 42 -12.49 22.16 -18.49
C ALA A 42 -11.24 21.45 -17.97
N VAL A 43 -11.32 20.14 -17.72
CA VAL A 43 -10.15 19.31 -17.37
C VAL A 43 -9.14 19.33 -18.52
N LEU A 44 -9.60 19.12 -19.75
CA LEU A 44 -8.76 19.23 -20.95
C LEU A 44 -8.25 20.67 -21.17
N GLY A 45 -9.08 21.67 -20.84
CA GLY A 45 -8.75 23.10 -20.94
C GLY A 45 -7.74 23.62 -19.91
N GLY A 46 -7.36 22.82 -18.90
CA GLY A 46 -6.33 23.19 -17.92
C GLY A 46 -6.70 23.01 -16.45
N ALA A 47 -7.94 22.62 -16.14
CA ALA A 47 -8.37 22.34 -14.76
C ALA A 47 -7.65 21.14 -14.14
N TRP A 48 -6.99 20.30 -14.96
CA TRP A 48 -6.07 19.26 -14.49
C TRP A 48 -4.94 19.79 -13.59
N ARG A 49 -4.65 21.10 -13.61
CA ARG A 49 -3.65 21.75 -12.74
C ARG A 49 -4.13 22.00 -11.30
N ILE A 50 -5.44 22.07 -11.08
CA ILE A 50 -6.03 22.36 -9.76
C ILE A 50 -5.63 21.29 -8.71
N PRO A 51 -5.69 19.98 -8.99
CA PRO A 51 -5.20 18.96 -8.06
C PRO A 51 -3.73 19.16 -7.69
N PHE A 52 -2.88 19.57 -8.64
CA PHE A 52 -1.46 19.84 -8.37
C PHE A 52 -1.26 21.08 -7.51
N LEU A 53 -2.04 22.14 -7.73
CA LEU A 53 -1.99 23.35 -6.91
C LEU A 53 -2.48 23.10 -5.49
N VAL A 54 -3.44 22.18 -5.29
CA VAL A 54 -3.89 21.75 -3.95
C VAL A 54 -2.85 20.81 -3.30
N ALA A 55 -2.25 19.92 -4.09
CA ALA A 55 -1.22 18.99 -3.62
C ALA A 55 0.09 19.70 -3.21
N GLY A 56 0.43 20.85 -3.82
CA GLY A 56 1.64 21.61 -3.50
C GLY A 56 1.75 22.03 -2.03
N PRO A 57 0.78 22.79 -1.47
CA PRO A 57 0.75 23.16 -0.06
C PRO A 57 0.71 21.94 0.87
N LEU A 58 -0.08 20.92 0.53
CA LEU A 58 -0.14 19.68 1.30
C LEU A 58 1.22 18.97 1.33
N GLY A 59 1.92 18.93 0.20
CA GLY A 59 3.27 18.40 0.08
C GLY A 59 4.27 19.21 0.90
N ALA A 60 4.18 20.55 0.88
CA ALA A 60 5.03 21.42 1.70
C ALA A 60 4.80 21.19 3.21
N VAL A 61 3.54 21.00 3.63
CA VAL A 61 3.20 20.64 5.01
C VAL A 61 3.73 19.25 5.36
N ALA A 62 3.62 18.27 4.47
CA ALA A 62 4.19 16.95 4.68
C ALA A 62 5.72 16.98 4.81
N VAL A 63 6.41 17.78 3.99
CA VAL A 63 7.84 18.03 4.10
C VAL A 63 8.17 18.73 5.42
N TYR A 64 7.38 19.72 5.84
CA TYR A 64 7.54 20.41 7.11
C TYR A 64 7.39 19.46 8.31
N PHE A 65 6.38 18.59 8.30
CA PHE A 65 6.24 17.55 9.33
C PHE A 65 7.43 16.60 9.32
N ARG A 66 7.91 16.20 8.13
CA ARG A 66 9.06 15.32 7.99
C ARG A 66 10.36 15.95 8.49
N THR A 67 10.54 17.27 8.35
CA THR A 67 11.70 17.98 8.88
C THR A 67 11.58 18.33 10.37
N LYS A 68 10.36 18.34 10.94
CA LYS A 68 10.11 18.60 12.36
C LYS A 68 9.94 17.35 13.24
N ILE A 69 9.74 16.18 12.65
CA ILE A 69 9.88 14.91 13.37
C ILE A 69 11.38 14.76 13.63
N GLU A 70 11.82 15.31 14.76
CA GLU A 70 13.15 15.03 15.30
C GLU A 70 13.30 13.51 15.41
N GLU A 71 14.37 13.00 14.79
CA GLU A 71 14.86 11.64 14.97
C GLU A 71 14.77 11.31 16.46
N SER A 72 14.03 10.26 16.82
CA SER A 72 13.89 9.85 18.21
C SER A 72 15.27 9.71 18.87
N PRO A 73 15.39 9.97 20.17
CA PRO A 73 16.63 9.72 20.93
C PRO A 73 17.21 8.31 20.71
N ALA A 74 16.42 7.34 20.22
CA ALA A 74 16.90 6.02 19.79
C ALA A 74 17.76 6.03 18.50
N PHE A 75 17.47 6.90 17.52
CA PHE A 75 18.25 7.02 16.28
C PHE A 75 19.50 7.86 16.48
N GLN A 76 19.44 8.92 17.31
CA GLN A 76 20.64 9.63 17.76
C GLN A 76 21.55 8.72 18.59
N ALA A 77 21.01 7.88 19.48
CA ALA A 77 21.81 6.89 20.20
C ALA A 77 22.43 5.83 19.27
N GLN A 78 21.78 5.47 18.16
CA GLN A 78 22.35 4.56 17.16
C GLN A 78 23.42 5.24 16.28
N LEU A 79 23.24 6.51 15.93
CA LEU A 79 24.25 7.31 15.25
C LEU A 79 25.47 7.54 16.15
N ASP A 80 25.25 7.92 17.41
CA ASP A 80 26.31 8.08 18.42
C ASP A 80 26.98 6.74 18.77
N ALA A 81 26.25 5.62 18.74
CA ALA A 81 26.83 4.29 18.92
C ALA A 81 27.63 3.84 17.69
N GLN A 82 27.21 4.19 16.47
CA GLN A 82 27.99 3.96 15.26
C GLN A 82 29.23 4.86 15.18
N GLU A 83 29.13 6.10 15.67
CA GLU A 83 30.23 7.05 15.70
C GLU A 83 31.25 6.71 16.82
N LYS A 84 30.78 6.20 17.97
CA LYS A 84 31.63 5.61 19.03
C LYS A 84 32.16 4.21 18.69
N ALA A 85 31.52 3.49 17.78
CA ALA A 85 32.05 2.27 17.15
C ALA A 85 32.98 2.57 15.96
N GLY A 86 33.53 3.79 15.92
CA GLY A 86 34.81 4.02 15.26
C GLY A 86 35.85 3.10 15.86
N THR A 87 36.26 2.08 15.10
CA THR A 87 37.40 1.18 15.35
C THR A 87 37.13 -0.07 16.19
N ASP A 88 36.12 -0.88 15.85
CA ASP A 88 36.22 -2.36 15.98
C ASP A 88 35.08 -3.05 15.23
N ARG A 89 35.31 -3.38 13.95
CA ARG A 89 34.46 -4.29 13.18
C ARG A 89 34.78 -5.72 13.64
N PRO A 90 33.80 -6.52 14.10
CA PRO A 90 34.00 -7.97 14.20
C PRO A 90 34.32 -8.50 12.81
N ALA A 91 35.40 -9.27 12.70
CA ALA A 91 35.98 -9.76 11.44
C ALA A 91 35.10 -10.76 10.65
N ASP A 92 33.84 -10.95 11.03
CA ASP A 92 32.92 -11.96 10.47
C ASP A 92 31.62 -11.38 9.87
N ALA A 93 31.56 -10.07 9.60
CA ALA A 93 30.48 -9.51 8.78
C ALA A 93 30.73 -9.90 7.31
N PRO A 94 29.85 -10.66 6.62
CA PRO A 94 30.05 -11.01 5.22
C PRO A 94 30.11 -9.73 4.38
N SER A 95 31.32 -9.42 3.95
CA SER A 95 31.70 -8.25 3.19
C SER A 95 31.31 -8.43 1.73
N SER A 96 30.06 -8.13 1.37
CA SER A 96 29.64 -7.66 0.04
C SER A 96 28.13 -7.85 -0.11
N THR A 97 27.43 -6.83 -0.60
CA THR A 97 26.03 -6.94 -1.03
C THR A 97 25.84 -8.08 -2.05
N ALA A 98 26.87 -8.45 -2.80
CA ALA A 98 26.85 -9.56 -3.73
C ALA A 98 26.85 -10.95 -3.06
N ASP A 99 27.52 -11.12 -1.91
CA ASP A 99 27.55 -12.39 -1.17
C ASP A 99 26.26 -12.64 -0.41
N LEU A 100 25.63 -11.56 0.09
CA LEU A 100 24.31 -11.64 0.70
C LEU A 100 23.24 -12.06 -0.32
N VAL A 101 23.33 -11.52 -1.54
CA VAL A 101 22.46 -11.89 -2.68
C VAL A 101 22.71 -13.34 -3.12
N ARG A 102 23.96 -13.79 -3.19
CA ARG A 102 24.28 -15.19 -3.55
C ARG A 102 23.83 -16.18 -2.49
N THR A 103 23.93 -15.83 -1.21
CA THR A 103 23.59 -16.72 -0.10
C THR A 103 22.08 -16.77 0.16
N HIS A 104 21.37 -15.66 -0.07
CA HIS A 104 19.93 -15.53 0.22
C HIS A 104 19.05 -15.33 -1.04
N TRP A 105 19.50 -15.78 -2.22
CA TRP A 105 18.78 -15.58 -3.48
C TRP A 105 17.35 -16.15 -3.47
N ARG A 106 17.11 -17.27 -2.77
CA ARG A 106 15.76 -17.86 -2.63
C ARG A 106 14.81 -16.98 -1.80
N PRO A 107 15.16 -16.55 -0.56
CA PRO A 107 14.42 -15.54 0.18
C PRO A 107 14.17 -14.25 -0.60
N ILE A 108 15.18 -13.77 -1.34
CA ILE A 108 15.09 -12.56 -2.16
C ILE A 108 14.04 -12.74 -3.27
N LEU A 109 14.05 -13.86 -4.01
CA LEU A 109 13.05 -14.11 -5.05
C LEU A 109 11.63 -14.20 -4.47
N ILE A 110 11.46 -14.82 -3.30
CA ILE A 110 10.16 -14.89 -2.62
C ILE A 110 9.70 -13.49 -2.20
N ALA A 111 10.61 -12.67 -1.66
CA ALA A 111 10.31 -11.28 -1.32
C ALA A 111 9.91 -10.47 -2.57
N ILE A 112 10.65 -10.62 -3.68
CA ILE A 112 10.34 -9.94 -4.94
C ILE A 112 8.96 -10.36 -5.46
N MET A 113 8.66 -11.67 -5.52
CA MET A 113 7.33 -12.13 -5.94
C MET A 113 6.24 -11.60 -5.03
N LEU A 114 6.48 -11.55 -3.72
CA LEU A 114 5.50 -11.06 -2.77
C LEU A 114 5.22 -9.57 -2.94
N VAL A 115 6.28 -8.76 -3.05
CA VAL A 115 6.19 -7.32 -3.32
C VAL A 115 5.50 -7.08 -4.66
N ALA A 116 5.88 -7.82 -5.70
CA ALA A 116 5.28 -7.72 -7.01
C ALA A 116 3.78 -8.06 -6.97
N ALA A 117 3.39 -9.17 -6.36
CA ALA A 117 1.98 -9.57 -6.23
C ALA A 117 1.15 -8.53 -5.46
N ALA A 118 1.67 -8.02 -4.34
CA ALA A 118 1.00 -7.00 -3.56
C ALA A 118 0.85 -5.68 -4.33
N ASN A 119 1.91 -5.24 -5.02
CA ASN A 119 1.89 -4.00 -5.77
C ASN A 119 1.02 -4.11 -7.02
N THR A 120 1.05 -5.24 -7.72
CA THR A 120 0.14 -5.55 -8.84
C THR A 120 -1.30 -5.56 -8.38
N SER A 121 -1.61 -6.18 -7.23
CA SER A 121 -2.97 -6.20 -6.69
C SER A 121 -3.42 -4.80 -6.27
N SER A 122 -2.54 -4.03 -5.63
CA SER A 122 -2.79 -2.63 -5.26
C SER A 122 -3.09 -1.78 -6.50
N TYR A 123 -2.28 -1.93 -7.56
CA TYR A 123 -2.48 -1.23 -8.83
C TYR A 123 -3.79 -1.62 -9.51
N ALA A 124 -4.16 -2.91 -9.41
CA ALA A 124 -5.44 -3.38 -9.93
C ALA A 124 -6.61 -2.64 -9.28
N LEU A 125 -6.54 -2.37 -7.97
CA LEU A 125 -7.59 -1.66 -7.24
C LEU A 125 -7.58 -0.15 -7.48
N THR A 126 -6.40 0.49 -7.50
CA THR A 126 -6.29 1.97 -7.53
C THR A 126 -6.30 2.56 -8.94
N SER A 127 -5.87 1.82 -9.96
CA SER A 127 -5.81 2.32 -11.35
C SER A 127 -6.66 1.50 -12.29
N TYR A 128 -6.52 0.17 -12.29
CA TYR A 128 -7.24 -0.66 -13.26
C TYR A 128 -8.75 -0.67 -13.04
N MET A 129 -9.22 -0.80 -11.80
CA MET A 129 -10.65 -0.84 -11.49
C MET A 129 -11.42 0.42 -11.90
N PRO A 130 -10.97 1.64 -11.56
CA PRO A 130 -11.58 2.86 -12.10
C PRO A 130 -11.66 2.85 -13.63
N THR A 131 -10.56 2.51 -14.32
CA THR A 131 -10.52 2.45 -15.78
C THR A 131 -11.41 1.35 -16.37
N TYR A 132 -11.51 0.20 -15.72
CA TYR A 132 -12.38 -0.90 -16.17
C TYR A 132 -13.86 -0.50 -16.08
N LEU A 133 -14.24 0.20 -15.02
CA LEU A 133 -15.60 0.73 -14.87
C LEU A 133 -15.93 1.74 -15.98
N THR A 134 -14.98 2.60 -16.35
CA THR A 134 -15.21 3.63 -17.37
C THR A 134 -15.16 3.06 -18.79
N ASP A 135 -14.11 2.31 -19.13
CA ASP A 135 -13.85 1.89 -20.50
C ASP A 135 -14.60 0.61 -20.89
N SER A 136 -14.75 -0.34 -19.96
CA SER A 136 -15.37 -1.65 -20.25
C SER A 136 -16.86 -1.69 -19.92
N LEU A 137 -17.26 -1.06 -18.81
CA LEU A 137 -18.65 -1.04 -18.36
C LEU A 137 -19.41 0.22 -18.79
N GLY A 138 -18.73 1.19 -19.41
CA GLY A 138 -19.34 2.40 -19.94
C GLY A 138 -19.87 3.36 -18.88
N TYR A 139 -19.41 3.25 -17.63
CA TYR A 139 -19.72 4.26 -16.62
C TYR A 139 -19.06 5.59 -16.99
N ASP A 140 -19.75 6.68 -16.67
CA ASP A 140 -19.15 8.01 -16.74
C ASP A 140 -17.88 8.09 -15.86
N ALA A 141 -16.87 8.83 -16.30
CA ALA A 141 -15.55 8.88 -15.67
C ALA A 141 -15.61 9.25 -14.18
N VAL A 142 -16.55 10.14 -13.85
CA VAL A 142 -16.81 10.56 -12.47
C VAL A 142 -17.43 9.42 -11.67
N HIS A 143 -18.42 8.73 -12.23
CA HIS A 143 -19.16 7.67 -11.54
C HIS A 143 -18.26 6.47 -11.22
N GLY A 144 -17.42 6.05 -12.17
CA GLY A 144 -16.44 4.98 -11.92
C GLY A 144 -15.47 5.34 -10.78
N THR A 145 -14.96 6.57 -10.79
CA THR A 145 -14.04 7.06 -9.74
C THR A 145 -14.75 7.17 -8.39
N LEU A 146 -15.96 7.73 -8.34
CA LEU A 146 -16.77 7.87 -7.12
C LEU A 146 -17.07 6.54 -6.44
N LEU A 147 -17.33 5.48 -7.21
CA LEU A 147 -17.59 4.14 -6.67
C LEU A 147 -16.36 3.48 -6.05
N THR A 148 -15.15 3.88 -6.48
CA THR A 148 -13.90 3.34 -5.90
C THR A 148 -13.51 4.02 -4.59
N ILE A 149 -13.90 5.29 -4.36
CA ILE A 149 -13.62 6.03 -3.11
C ILE A 149 -14.08 5.28 -1.85
N PRO A 150 -15.35 4.86 -1.69
CA PRO A 150 -15.79 4.16 -0.49
C PRO A 150 -15.05 2.83 -0.30
N VAL A 151 -14.71 2.15 -1.39
CA VAL A 151 -13.95 0.89 -1.35
C VAL A 151 -12.52 1.14 -0.88
N LEU A 152 -11.86 2.19 -1.35
CA LEU A 152 -10.52 2.58 -0.88
C LEU A 152 -10.53 2.94 0.61
N LEU A 153 -11.57 3.61 1.10
CA LEU A 153 -11.71 3.95 2.53
C LEU A 153 -11.96 2.70 3.39
N VAL A 154 -12.82 1.78 2.94
CA VAL A 154 -13.05 0.49 3.61
C VAL A 154 -11.76 -0.33 3.61
N THR A 155 -11.04 -0.36 2.48
CA THR A 155 -9.73 -1.02 2.36
C THR A 155 -8.74 -0.43 3.37
N ALA A 156 -8.63 0.90 3.43
CA ALA A 156 -7.79 1.61 4.38
C ALA A 156 -8.14 1.25 5.83
N ALA A 157 -9.43 1.19 6.19
CA ALA A 157 -9.87 0.81 7.53
C ALA A 157 -9.61 -0.68 7.85
N CYS A 158 -9.67 -1.56 6.85
CA CYS A 158 -9.46 -3.00 7.01
C CYS A 158 -7.98 -3.41 7.05
N ILE A 159 -7.08 -2.68 6.39
CA ILE A 159 -5.62 -2.93 6.41
C ILE A 159 -5.04 -3.08 7.83
N PRO A 160 -5.31 -2.19 8.81
CA PRO A 160 -4.77 -2.33 10.16
C PRO A 160 -5.41 -3.47 10.96
N LEU A 161 -6.71 -3.74 10.73
CA LEU A 161 -7.40 -4.89 11.32
C LEU A 161 -6.81 -6.21 10.82
N ALA A 162 -6.56 -6.32 9.50
CA ALA A 162 -5.95 -7.48 8.88
C ALA A 162 -4.47 -7.64 9.26
N GLY A 163 -3.73 -6.53 9.41
CA GLY A 163 -2.36 -6.54 9.95
C GLY A 163 -2.30 -7.14 11.34
N ARG A 164 -3.19 -6.68 12.23
CA ARG A 164 -3.29 -7.18 13.61
C ARG A 164 -3.73 -8.65 13.67
N LEU A 165 -4.60 -9.08 12.76
CA LEU A 165 -5.01 -10.48 12.63
C LEU A 165 -3.87 -11.36 12.10
N SER A 166 -3.11 -10.85 11.12
CA SER A 166 -1.94 -11.52 10.56
C SER A 166 -0.85 -11.74 11.60
N ASP A 167 -0.63 -10.76 12.48
CA ASP A 167 0.31 -10.87 13.59
C ASP A 167 -0.08 -11.99 14.59
N ARG A 168 -1.38 -12.36 14.68
CA ARG A 168 -1.86 -13.47 15.52
C ARG A 168 -1.86 -14.84 14.84
N ILE A 169 -2.27 -14.92 13.57
CA ILE A 169 -2.44 -16.20 12.85
C ILE A 169 -1.11 -16.68 12.26
N GLY A 170 -0.14 -15.78 12.08
CA GLY A 170 1.16 -16.08 11.51
C GLY A 170 1.25 -15.78 10.01
N ARG A 171 2.47 -15.49 9.55
CA ARG A 171 2.73 -14.89 8.23
C ARG A 171 2.45 -15.83 7.05
N ARG A 172 2.80 -17.12 7.18
CA ARG A 172 2.61 -18.16 6.14
C ARG A 172 1.13 -18.41 5.78
N PRO A 173 0.23 -18.67 6.74
CA PRO A 173 -1.19 -18.92 6.41
C PRO A 173 -1.86 -17.70 5.77
N VAL A 174 -1.52 -16.47 6.17
CA VAL A 174 -2.09 -15.25 5.59
C VAL A 174 -1.71 -15.08 4.11
N LEU A 175 -0.49 -15.45 3.70
CA LEU A 175 -0.10 -15.45 2.29
C LEU A 175 -0.87 -16.45 1.46
N TRP A 176 -1.10 -17.64 2.01
CA TRP A 176 -1.94 -18.66 1.36
C TRP A 176 -3.39 -18.20 1.26
N ILE A 177 -3.94 -17.56 2.29
CA ILE A 177 -5.30 -16.99 2.27
C ILE A 177 -5.39 -15.86 1.24
N GLY A 178 -4.40 -14.95 1.18
CA GLY A 178 -4.36 -13.88 0.18
C GLY A 178 -4.32 -14.43 -1.25
N SER A 179 -3.50 -15.44 -1.50
CA SER A 179 -3.38 -16.07 -2.83
C SER A 179 -4.62 -16.88 -3.20
N ALA A 180 -5.17 -17.66 -2.28
CA ALA A 180 -6.39 -18.42 -2.50
C ALA A 180 -7.60 -17.49 -2.71
N SER A 181 -7.71 -16.43 -1.90
CA SER A 181 -8.77 -15.42 -2.06
C SER A 181 -8.64 -14.66 -3.37
N ALA A 182 -7.43 -14.35 -3.85
CA ALA A 182 -7.24 -13.74 -5.17
C ALA A 182 -7.81 -14.61 -6.30
N VAL A 183 -7.54 -15.93 -6.30
CA VAL A 183 -8.05 -16.83 -7.34
C VAL A 183 -9.56 -17.07 -7.20
N VAL A 184 -10.02 -17.35 -5.99
CA VAL A 184 -11.43 -17.71 -5.73
C VAL A 184 -12.35 -16.49 -5.84
N LEU A 185 -11.94 -15.32 -5.37
CA LEU A 185 -12.78 -14.11 -5.38
C LEU A 185 -12.70 -13.35 -6.71
N SER A 186 -11.67 -13.56 -7.54
CA SER A 186 -11.56 -12.86 -8.83
C SER A 186 -12.75 -13.18 -9.74
N VAL A 187 -13.12 -14.45 -9.90
CA VAL A 187 -14.27 -14.86 -10.74
C VAL A 187 -15.60 -14.23 -10.29
N PRO A 188 -16.05 -14.38 -9.04
CA PRO A 188 -17.30 -13.76 -8.58
C PRO A 188 -17.23 -12.23 -8.57
N ALA A 189 -16.06 -11.63 -8.34
CA ALA A 189 -15.91 -10.18 -8.42
C ALA A 189 -16.22 -9.65 -9.82
N PHE A 190 -15.61 -10.24 -10.85
CA PHE A 190 -15.85 -9.83 -12.24
C PHE A 190 -17.28 -10.12 -12.70
N LEU A 191 -17.91 -11.21 -12.22
CA LEU A 191 -19.33 -11.48 -12.49
C LEU A 191 -20.25 -10.44 -11.85
N LEU A 192 -19.95 -9.99 -10.62
CA LEU A 192 -20.70 -8.94 -9.93
C LEU A 192 -20.51 -7.57 -10.61
N LEU A 193 -19.29 -7.27 -11.07
CA LEU A 193 -18.97 -6.07 -11.85
C LEU A 193 -19.75 -6.05 -13.19
N ALA A 194 -19.84 -7.20 -13.88
CA ALA A 194 -20.56 -7.33 -15.14
C ALA A 194 -22.08 -7.15 -15.02
N HIS A 195 -22.64 -7.24 -13.81
CA HIS A 195 -24.09 -7.11 -13.59
C HIS A 195 -24.59 -5.65 -13.69
N GLY A 196 -23.70 -4.65 -13.63
CA GLY A 196 -24.01 -3.23 -13.90
C GLY A 196 -24.86 -2.51 -12.85
N ALA A 197 -25.25 -3.17 -11.76
CA ALA A 197 -25.95 -2.53 -10.65
C ALA A 197 -24.95 -1.88 -9.69
N ILE A 198 -25.26 -0.69 -9.17
CA ILE A 198 -24.36 0.04 -8.24
C ILE A 198 -23.95 -0.83 -7.04
N TRP A 199 -24.90 -1.56 -6.45
CA TRP A 199 -24.63 -2.47 -5.34
C TRP A 199 -23.74 -3.65 -5.73
N SER A 200 -23.91 -4.22 -6.94
CA SER A 200 -23.08 -5.33 -7.40
C SER A 200 -21.65 -4.87 -7.72
N THR A 201 -21.50 -3.69 -8.30
CA THR A 201 -20.21 -3.05 -8.56
C THR A 201 -19.44 -2.79 -7.26
N LEU A 202 -20.10 -2.24 -6.24
CA LEU A 202 -19.48 -2.03 -4.92
C LEU A 202 -19.08 -3.35 -4.25
N ALA A 203 -19.93 -4.38 -4.35
CA ALA A 203 -19.61 -5.71 -3.83
C ALA A 203 -18.43 -6.35 -4.57
N GLY A 204 -18.39 -6.24 -5.90
CA GLY A 204 -17.29 -6.75 -6.74
C GLY A 204 -15.96 -6.06 -6.46
N LEU A 205 -15.97 -4.72 -6.35
CA LEU A 205 -14.79 -3.93 -5.96
C LEU A 205 -14.30 -4.31 -4.56
N THR A 206 -15.23 -4.51 -3.61
CA THR A 206 -14.88 -4.95 -2.25
C THR A 206 -14.25 -6.33 -2.27
N LEU A 207 -14.77 -7.27 -3.07
CA LEU A 207 -14.16 -8.58 -3.25
C LEU A 207 -12.74 -8.51 -3.81
N VAL A 208 -12.48 -7.60 -4.75
CA VAL A 208 -11.13 -7.36 -5.29
C VAL A 208 -10.21 -6.72 -4.24
N ALA A 209 -10.75 -5.91 -3.34
CA ALA A 209 -9.97 -5.30 -2.26
C ALA A 209 -9.52 -6.32 -1.19
N VAL A 210 -10.26 -7.42 -0.99
CA VAL A 210 -9.91 -8.47 0.01
C VAL A 210 -8.48 -9.01 -0.15
N PRO A 211 -8.05 -9.53 -1.31
CA PRO A 211 -6.68 -10.01 -1.49
C PRO A 211 -5.64 -8.89 -1.33
N VAL A 212 -5.97 -7.67 -1.76
CA VAL A 212 -5.10 -6.48 -1.61
C VAL A 212 -4.80 -6.21 -0.13
N ILE A 213 -5.84 -6.23 0.72
CA ILE A 213 -5.72 -6.06 2.17
C ILE A 213 -4.75 -7.10 2.74
N PHE A 214 -4.93 -8.39 2.38
CA PHE A 214 -4.07 -9.46 2.91
C PHE A 214 -2.62 -9.36 2.43
N TYR A 215 -2.38 -8.99 1.17
CA TYR A 215 -1.03 -8.84 0.65
C TYR A 215 -0.28 -7.67 1.29
N ILE A 216 -0.94 -6.51 1.42
CA ILE A 216 -0.33 -5.29 1.96
C ILE A 216 -0.08 -5.41 3.45
N SER A 217 -1.04 -5.94 4.21
CA SER A 217 -0.86 -6.20 5.64
C SER A 217 0.29 -7.18 5.94
N ASN A 218 0.63 -8.07 5.02
CA ASN A 218 1.71 -9.06 5.20
C ASN A 218 3.08 -8.54 4.74
N LEU A 219 3.13 -7.69 3.72
CA LEU A 219 4.35 -7.10 3.17
C LEU A 219 5.23 -6.46 4.25
N ALA A 220 4.59 -5.67 5.10
CA ALA A 220 5.14 -5.03 6.29
C ALA A 220 5.88 -5.98 7.25
N SER A 221 5.31 -7.18 7.44
CA SER A 221 5.76 -8.16 8.44
C SER A 221 6.69 -9.21 7.84
N ALA A 222 6.60 -9.51 6.54
CA ALA A 222 7.39 -10.54 5.87
C ALA A 222 8.80 -10.07 5.50
N LEU A 223 8.98 -8.81 5.10
CA LEU A 223 10.27 -8.27 4.65
C LEU A 223 11.37 -8.33 5.74
N PRO A 224 11.14 -7.89 6.99
CA PRO A 224 12.16 -7.98 8.05
C PRO A 224 12.44 -9.43 8.50
N ALA A 225 11.50 -10.34 8.28
CA ALA A 225 11.64 -11.76 8.62
C ALA A 225 12.57 -12.53 7.68
N LEU A 226 12.65 -12.07 6.43
CA LEU A 226 13.45 -12.68 5.37
C LEU A 226 14.91 -12.20 5.41
N PHE A 227 15.16 -11.05 6.05
CA PHE A 227 16.49 -10.48 6.25
C PHE A 227 16.72 -10.28 7.75
N PRO A 228 17.10 -11.32 8.50
CA PRO A 228 17.48 -11.15 9.90
C PRO A 228 18.62 -10.15 9.97
N THR A 229 18.43 -9.07 10.72
CA THR A 229 19.52 -8.21 11.18
C THR A 229 20.46 -9.10 11.98
N ALA A 230 21.68 -9.29 11.50
CA ALA A 230 22.70 -10.07 12.17
C ALA A 230 22.81 -9.58 13.62
N ALA A 231 22.50 -10.47 14.56
CA ALA A 231 22.77 -10.29 15.98
C ALA A 231 24.27 -10.47 16.24
#